data_AF-A0A816HC44-F1
#
_entry.id   AF-A0A816HC44-F1
#
_cell.length_a   1.000
_cell.length_b   1.000
_cell.length_c   1.000
_cell.angle_alpha   90.00
_cell.angle_beta   90.00
_cell.angle_gamma   90.00
#
_symmetry.space_group_name_H-M   'P 1'
#
loop_
_entity.id
_entity.type
_entity.pdbx_description
1 polymer ?
#
loop_
_entity_poly.entity_id
_entity_poly.type
_entity_poly.pdbx_seq_one_letter_code
_entity_poly.pdbx_strand_id
1 'polypeptide(L)'
;ASHAAIAAHLNNGDYSLINAVCSNYQTAPISKKLKALLTIAGKVQISGKEVTSDDINAAKQEGATDLDIHDTVLIAAAFSMFNRYVDGLAMFTPTDPEFYDTRGKQTAIHGYQSS
;
A
#
# COMPACT_ATOMS: atom_id res chain seq x y z
N ALA A 1 2.32 -2.04 10.06
CA ALA A 1 3.58 -1.50 10.63
C ALA A 1 4.78 -1.76 9.72
N SER A 2 5.13 -3.02 9.39
CA SER A 2 6.24 -3.36 8.48
C SER A 2 6.21 -2.61 7.14
N HIS A 3 5.10 -2.68 6.40
CA HIS A 3 5.00 -2.05 5.07
C HIS A 3 5.09 -0.52 5.12
N ALA A 4 4.63 0.11 6.20
CA ALA A 4 4.79 1.55 6.40
C ALA A 4 6.26 1.91 6.64
N ALA A 5 6.98 1.12 7.45
CA ALA A 5 8.42 1.31 7.66
C ALA A 5 9.22 1.11 6.36
N ILE A 6 8.91 0.08 5.57
CA ILE A 6 9.54 -0.14 4.26
C ILE A 6 9.33 1.07 3.35
N ALA A 7 8.08 1.55 3.22
CA ALA A 7 7.76 2.70 2.39
C ALA A 7 8.50 3.97 2.85
N ALA A 8 8.62 4.18 4.16
CA ALA A 8 9.35 5.31 4.71
C ALA A 8 10.84 5.23 4.34
N HIS A 9 11.49 4.08 4.54
CA HIS A 9 12.90 3.88 4.21
C HIS A 9 13.19 3.99 2.70
N LEU A 10 12.27 3.54 1.84
CA LEU A 10 12.36 3.76 0.39
C LEU A 10 12.22 5.24 0.01
N ASN A 11 11.52 6.03 0.82
CA ASN A 11 11.36 7.48 0.67
C ASN A 11 12.28 8.25 1.63
N ASN A 12 13.56 7.83 1.73
CA ASN A 12 14.60 8.50 2.51
C ASN A 12 14.30 8.68 4.02
N GLY A 13 13.50 7.80 4.60
CA GLY A 13 13.10 7.84 6.00
C GLY A 13 11.97 8.83 6.29
N ASP A 14 11.23 9.30 5.29
CA ASP A 14 10.12 10.26 5.48
C ASP A 14 8.87 9.60 6.06
N TYR A 15 8.92 9.33 7.36
CA TYR A 15 7.78 8.84 8.13
C TYR A 15 6.62 9.83 8.17
N SER A 16 6.88 11.13 8.01
CA SER A 16 5.83 12.15 8.00
C SER A 16 4.90 11.98 6.81
N LEU A 17 5.46 11.82 5.61
CA LEU A 17 4.69 11.54 4.40
C LEU A 17 3.90 10.24 4.53
N ILE A 18 4.54 9.16 4.99
CA ILE A 18 3.86 7.86 5.12
C ILE A 18 2.72 7.93 6.13
N ASN A 19 2.92 8.58 7.27
CA ASN A 19 1.86 8.79 8.26
C ASN A 19 0.70 9.62 7.68
N ALA A 20 0.99 10.66 6.89
CA ALA A 20 -0.03 11.44 6.21
C ALA A 20 -0.84 10.60 5.22
N VAL A 21 -0.19 9.74 4.43
CA VAL A 21 -0.84 8.81 3.49
C VAL A 21 -1.71 7.80 4.23
N CYS A 22 -1.19 7.16 5.29
CA CYS A 22 -1.95 6.19 6.08
C CYS A 22 -3.15 6.81 6.81
N SER A 23 -3.05 8.07 7.24
CA SER A 23 -4.13 8.77 7.93
C SER A 23 -5.22 9.21 6.97
N ASN A 24 -4.85 9.90 5.88
CA ASN A 24 -5.76 10.30 4.82
C ASN A 24 -4.98 10.62 3.55
N TYR A 25 -4.89 9.64 2.65
CA TYR A 25 -4.17 9.78 1.39
C TYR A 25 -4.76 10.86 0.46
N GLN A 26 -6.03 11.23 0.61
CA GLN A 26 -6.64 12.30 -0.20
C GLN A 26 -6.05 13.67 0.11
N THR A 27 -5.67 13.91 1.37
CA THR A 27 -5.03 15.16 1.81
C THR A 27 -3.51 15.10 1.83
N ALA A 28 -2.92 13.92 1.73
CA ALA A 28 -1.47 13.74 1.75
C ALA A 28 -0.78 14.45 0.55
N PRO A 29 0.47 14.93 0.71
CA PRO A 29 1.23 15.61 -0.34
C PRO A 29 1.84 14.62 -1.34
N ILE A 30 1.00 13.78 -1.94
CA ILE A 30 1.33 12.83 -3.01
C ILE A 30 0.65 13.24 -4.33
N SER A 31 1.14 12.69 -5.44
CA SER A 31 0.58 12.98 -6.76
C SER A 31 -0.89 12.57 -6.87
N LYS A 32 -1.66 13.29 -7.71
CA LYS A 32 -3.06 12.95 -8.00
C LYS A 32 -3.20 11.55 -8.59
N LYS A 33 -2.27 11.13 -9.45
CA LYS A 33 -2.16 9.76 -9.96
C LYS A 33 -2.14 8.74 -8.82
N LEU A 34 -1.27 8.93 -7.82
CA LEU A 34 -1.19 8.00 -6.69
C LEU A 34 -2.46 8.00 -5.86
N LYS A 35 -3.12 9.16 -5.66
CA LYS A 35 -4.43 9.22 -4.97
C LYS A 35 -5.52 8.46 -5.72
N ALA A 36 -5.55 8.54 -7.04
CA ALA A 36 -6.52 7.80 -7.85
C ALA A 36 -6.27 6.29 -7.78
N LEU A 37 -5.00 5.85 -7.86
CA LEU A 37 -4.62 4.44 -7.69
C LEU A 37 -4.96 3.93 -6.28
N LEU A 38 -4.68 4.70 -5.23
CA LEU A 38 -5.04 4.34 -3.85
C LEU A 38 -6.57 4.25 -3.65
N THR A 39 -7.35 5.05 -4.39
CA THR A 39 -8.81 4.93 -4.40
C THR A 39 -9.27 3.60 -5.00
N ILE A 40 -8.66 3.17 -6.12
CA ILE A 40 -8.91 1.84 -6.69
C ILE A 40 -8.51 0.74 -5.69
N ALA A 41 -7.32 0.82 -5.10
CA ALA A 41 -6.85 -0.16 -4.12
C ALA A 41 -7.78 -0.27 -2.90
N GLY A 42 -8.25 0.86 -2.38
CA GLY A 42 -9.22 0.90 -1.27
C GLY A 42 -10.55 0.23 -1.62
N LYS A 43 -11.02 0.34 -2.87
CA LYS A 43 -12.22 -0.38 -3.34
C LYS A 43 -11.98 -1.87 -3.51
N VAL A 44 -10.84 -2.28 -4.07
CA VAL A 44 -10.45 -3.70 -4.20
C VAL A 44 -10.45 -4.41 -2.85
N GLN A 45 -10.01 -3.73 -1.78
CA GLN A 45 -10.02 -4.31 -0.43
C GLN A 45 -11.43 -4.70 0.05
N ILE A 46 -12.45 -3.94 -0.36
CA ILE A 46 -13.85 -4.20 -0.03
C ILE A 46 -14.36 -5.33 -0.91
N SER A 47 -14.26 -5.16 -2.24
CA SER A 47 -14.60 -6.16 -3.25
C SER A 47 -14.14 -5.68 -4.62
N GLY A 48 -13.67 -6.59 -5.48
CA GLY A 48 -13.35 -6.26 -6.87
C GLY A 48 -14.55 -5.72 -7.67
N LYS A 49 -15.79 -5.96 -7.21
CA LYS A 49 -17.02 -5.41 -7.82
C LYS A 49 -17.27 -3.94 -7.49
N GLU A 50 -16.62 -3.39 -6.46
CA GLU A 50 -16.73 -1.98 -6.08
C GLU A 50 -15.89 -1.06 -6.98
N VAL A 51 -14.93 -1.62 -7.72
CA VAL A 51 -14.15 -0.88 -8.71
C VAL A 51 -15.03 -0.62 -9.93
N THR A 52 -15.25 0.66 -10.22
CA THR A 52 -16.10 1.12 -11.32
C THR A 52 -15.27 1.59 -12.50
N SER A 53 -15.90 1.70 -13.67
CA SER A 53 -15.29 2.33 -14.85
C SER A 53 -14.91 3.80 -14.58
N ASP A 54 -15.65 4.49 -13.72
CA ASP A 54 -15.34 5.88 -13.36
C ASP A 54 -14.04 5.98 -12.56
N ASP A 55 -13.74 5.02 -11.68
CA ASP A 55 -12.47 4.97 -10.96
C ASP A 55 -11.28 4.76 -11.91
N ILE A 56 -11.45 3.84 -12.87
CA ILE A 56 -10.45 3.56 -13.91
C ILE A 56 -10.22 4.80 -14.77
N ASN A 57 -11.30 5.46 -15.21
CA ASN A 57 -11.22 6.66 -16.03
C ASN A 57 -10.57 7.82 -15.27
N ALA A 58 -10.91 8.03 -14.00
CA ALA A 58 -10.29 9.05 -13.16
C ALA A 58 -8.78 8.81 -12.99
N ALA A 59 -8.34 7.57 -12.79
CA ALA A 59 -6.92 7.25 -12.73
C ALA A 59 -6.22 7.52 -14.08
N LYS A 60 -6.84 7.16 -15.20
CA LYS A 60 -6.31 7.42 -16.54
C LYS A 60 -6.19 8.91 -16.85
N GLN A 61 -7.16 9.72 -16.42
CA GLN A 61 -7.11 11.19 -16.56
C GLN A 61 -5.91 11.81 -15.83
N GLU A 62 -5.48 11.21 -14.72
CA GLU A 62 -4.28 11.61 -13.98
C GLU A 62 -2.99 10.93 -14.49
N GLY A 63 -3.04 10.26 -15.65
CA GLY A 63 -1.88 9.66 -16.31
C GLY A 63 -1.52 8.25 -15.82
N ALA A 64 -2.44 7.51 -15.20
CA ALA A 64 -2.26 6.08 -14.95
C ALA A 64 -2.39 5.29 -16.25
N THR A 65 -1.43 4.39 -16.48
CA THR A 65 -1.45 3.42 -17.57
C THR A 65 -2.29 2.20 -17.17
N ASP A 66 -2.67 1.37 -18.14
CA ASP A 66 -3.33 0.09 -17.84
C ASP A 66 -2.46 -0.82 -16.96
N LEU A 67 -1.13 -0.75 -17.11
CA LEU A 67 -0.19 -1.48 -16.27
C LEU A 67 -0.22 -0.98 -14.82
N ASP A 68 -0.20 0.34 -14.59
CA ASP A 68 -0.30 0.91 -13.24
C ASP A 68 -1.58 0.43 -12.53
N ILE A 69 -2.70 0.39 -13.26
CA ILE A 69 -4.00 -0.04 -12.73
C ILE A 69 -3.99 -1.54 -12.45
N HIS A 70 -3.48 -2.35 -13.37
CA HIS A 70 -3.34 -3.79 -13.19
C HIS A 70 -2.49 -4.12 -11.95
N ASP A 71 -1.32 -3.49 -11.83
CA ASP A 71 -0.42 -3.70 -10.69
C ASP A 71 -1.05 -3.23 -9.38
N THR A 72 -1.76 -2.10 -9.39
CA THR A 72 -2.51 -1.61 -8.22
C THR A 72 -3.55 -2.64 -7.76
N VAL A 73 -4.35 -3.18 -8.69
CA VAL A 73 -5.37 -4.19 -8.38
C VAL A 73 -4.73 -5.48 -7.87
N LEU A 74 -3.68 -5.95 -8.53
CA LEU A 74 -2.96 -7.17 -8.14
C LEU A 74 -2.36 -7.05 -6.74
N ILE A 75 -1.67 -5.95 -6.45
CA ILE A 75 -1.08 -5.65 -5.14
C ILE A 75 -2.20 -5.62 -4.09
N ALA A 76 -3.25 -4.82 -4.29
CA ALA A 76 -4.35 -4.70 -3.32
C ALA A 76 -5.05 -6.05 -3.05
N ALA A 77 -5.27 -6.86 -4.09
CA ALA A 77 -5.88 -8.18 -3.96
C ALA A 77 -4.98 -9.16 -3.19
N ALA A 78 -3.68 -9.17 -3.46
CA ALA A 78 -2.70 -10.00 -2.76
C ALA A 78 -2.62 -9.64 -1.26
N PHE A 79 -2.54 -8.35 -0.95
CA PHE A 79 -2.56 -7.88 0.44
C PHE A 79 -3.87 -8.23 1.16
N SER A 80 -5.00 -8.12 0.47
CA SER A 80 -6.29 -8.54 1.02
C SER A 80 -6.33 -10.04 1.31
N MET A 81 -5.69 -10.88 0.47
CA MET A 81 -5.52 -12.31 0.74
C MET A 81 -4.63 -12.56 1.96
N PHE A 82 -3.47 -11.90 2.04
CA PHE A 82 -2.55 -12.05 3.16
C PHE A 82 -3.18 -11.64 4.50
N ASN A 83 -3.92 -10.53 4.52
CA ASN A 83 -4.64 -10.09 5.72
C ASN A 83 -5.63 -11.16 6.18
N ARG A 84 -6.47 -11.68 5.27
CA ARG A 84 -7.41 -12.77 5.60
C ARG A 84 -6.71 -14.04 6.11
N TYR A 85 -5.53 -14.35 5.56
CA TYR A 85 -4.74 -15.50 6.00
C TYR A 85 -4.17 -15.32 7.41
N VAL A 86 -3.54 -14.17 7.67
CA VAL A 86 -2.94 -13.82 8.98
C VAL A 86 -4.03 -13.72 10.05
N ASP A 87 -5.12 -13.02 9.75
CA ASP A 87 -6.24 -12.83 10.67
C ASP A 87 -6.96 -14.16 10.94
N GLY A 88 -7.19 -14.96 9.89
CA GLY A 88 -7.87 -16.26 10.00
C GLY A 88 -7.11 -17.30 10.81
N LEU A 89 -5.77 -17.19 10.87
CA LEU A 89 -4.92 -18.05 11.68
C LEU A 89 -4.61 -17.48 13.08
N ALA A 90 -5.13 -16.29 13.41
CA ALA A 90 -4.79 -15.55 14.63
C ALA A 90 -3.27 -15.47 14.86
N MET A 91 -2.52 -15.21 13.78
CA MET A 91 -1.07 -15.24 13.81
C MET A 91 -0.52 -14.16 14.76
N PHE A 92 0.47 -14.53 15.58
CA PHE A 92 1.16 -13.56 16.42
C PHE A 92 1.86 -12.51 15.56
N THR A 93 1.54 -11.25 15.80
CA THR A 93 2.20 -10.10 15.19
C THR A 93 2.90 -9.30 16.29
N PRO A 94 4.22 -9.05 16.17
CA PRO A 94 4.93 -8.20 17.12
C PRO A 94 4.23 -6.84 17.26
N THR A 95 4.24 -6.25 18.45
CA THR A 95 3.62 -4.93 18.69
C THR A 95 4.65 -3.81 18.81
N ASP A 96 5.93 -4.15 18.93
CA ASP A 96 7.02 -3.21 19.07
C ASP A 96 7.32 -2.48 17.75
N PRO A 97 7.21 -1.14 17.69
CA PRO A 97 7.55 -0.35 16.51
C PRO A 97 9.02 -0.51 16.07
N GLU A 98 9.97 -0.67 17.00
CA GLU A 98 11.41 -0.75 16.69
C GLU A 98 11.74 -2.02 15.89
N PHE A 99 11.04 -3.13 16.19
CA PHE A 99 11.10 -4.36 15.41
C PHE A 99 10.76 -4.11 13.93
N TYR A 100 9.70 -3.34 13.66
CA TYR A 100 9.25 -3.05 12.31
C TYR A 100 10.13 -2.04 11.58
N ASP A 101 10.70 -1.06 12.27
CA ASP A 101 11.67 -0.13 11.67
C ASP A 101 12.93 -0.87 11.20
N THR A 102 13.50 -1.70 12.07
CA THR A 102 14.69 -2.49 11.76
C THR A 102 14.46 -3.43 10.58
N ARG A 103 13.35 -4.19 10.61
CA ARG A 103 12.94 -5.05 9.49
C ARG A 103 12.67 -4.24 8.22
N GLY A 104 11.97 -3.12 8.34
CA GLY A 104 11.61 -2.27 7.21
C GLY A 104 12.83 -1.71 6.48
N LYS A 105 13.83 -1.25 7.24
CA LYS A 105 15.12 -0.80 6.70
C LYS A 105 15.84 -1.91 5.93
N GLN A 106 15.90 -3.12 6.51
CA GLN A 106 16.56 -4.26 5.85
C GLN A 106 15.87 -4.64 4.54
N THR A 107 14.54 -4.71 4.54
CA THR A 107 13.76 -5.03 3.35
C THR A 107 13.83 -3.92 2.29
N ALA A 108 13.90 -2.65 2.68
CA ALA A 108 14.08 -1.54 1.73
C ALA A 108 15.44 -1.61 0.99
N ILE A 109 16.49 -2.11 1.65
CA ILE A 109 17.84 -2.23 1.07
C ILE A 109 18.00 -3.50 0.22
N HIS A 110 17.56 -4.65 0.75
CA HIS A 110 17.86 -5.97 0.18
C HIS A 110 16.67 -6.63 -0.53
N GLY A 111 15.50 -5.98 -0.53
CA GLY A 111 14.25 -6.63 -0.92
C GLY A 111 13.85 -7.75 0.04
N TYR A 112 12.99 -8.66 -0.42
CA TYR A 112 12.49 -9.77 0.40
C TYR A 112 13.43 -11.00 0.44
N GLN A 113 14.66 -10.88 -0.07
CA GLN A 113 15.59 -12.01 -0.28
C GLN A 113 16.13 -12.66 1.01
N SER A 114 15.90 -12.07 2.18
CA SER A 114 16.44 -12.52 3.47
C SER A 114 15.37 -12.94 4.49
N SER A 115 14.24 -13.46 4.01
CA SER A 115 13.14 -13.94 4.87
C SER A 115 13.37 -15.37 5.34
#